data_AF-A0A958M5V6-F1
#
_entry.id   AF-A0A958M5V6-F1
#
_cell.length_a   1.000
_cell.length_b   1.000
_cell.length_c   1.000
_cell.angle_alpha   90.00
_cell.angle_beta   90.00
_cell.angle_gamma   90.00
#
_symmetry.space_group_name_H-M   'P 1'
#
loop_
_entity.id
_entity.type
_entity.pdbx_description
1 polymer ?
#
loop_
_entity_poly.entity_id
_entity_poly.type
_entity_poly.pdbx_seq_one_letter_code
_entity_poly.pdbx_strand_id
1 'polypeptide(L)'
;KKEFKVKLNDADKEFIFDETQADLNKFDKLISEVEPGSLRLPVLIKKYIKQNAKVVAFNVDPLFNNSVDGLMYIKIADLPESTVKPVMEEFQAELERKMAEGLTNNVD
;
A
#
# COMPACT_ATOMS: atom_id res chain seq x y z
N LYS A 1 12.49 -0.16 -28.16
CA LYS A 1 11.83 -1.29 -27.47
C LYS A 1 10.37 -1.29 -27.94
N LYS A 2 9.81 -2.37 -28.49
CA LYS A 2 8.39 -2.40 -28.89
C LYS A 2 7.55 -2.51 -27.61
N GLU A 3 6.69 -1.52 -27.35
CA GLU A 3 5.75 -1.58 -26.23
C GLU A 3 4.77 -2.73 -26.44
N PHE A 4 4.70 -3.63 -25.47
CA PHE A 4 3.74 -4.73 -25.47
C PHE A 4 2.35 -4.15 -25.20
N LYS A 5 1.50 -4.09 -26.23
CA LYS A 5 0.09 -3.72 -26.08
C LYS A 5 -0.73 -4.97 -25.77
N VAL A 6 -1.12 -5.09 -24.51
CA VAL A 6 -2.04 -6.12 -24.03
C VAL A 6 -3.36 -6.01 -24.79
N LYS A 7 -3.79 -7.09 -25.44
CA LYS A 7 -5.13 -7.23 -26.02
C LYS A 7 -5.93 -8.18 -25.12
N LEU A 8 -6.77 -7.64 -24.24
CA LEU A 8 -7.67 -8.41 -23.39
C LEU A 8 -9.09 -8.33 -23.94
N ASN A 9 -9.76 -9.48 -24.03
CA ASN A 9 -11.18 -9.56 -24.36
C ASN A 9 -12.00 -9.07 -23.17
N ASP A 10 -13.21 -8.55 -23.40
CA ASP A 10 -13.99 -7.91 -22.33
C ASP A 10 -14.42 -8.87 -21.21
N ALA A 11 -14.61 -10.16 -21.53
CA ALA A 11 -14.85 -11.21 -20.54
C ALA A 11 -13.64 -11.45 -19.61
N ASP A 12 -12.41 -11.34 -20.13
CA ASP A 12 -11.20 -11.52 -19.32
C ASP A 12 -10.98 -10.31 -18.40
N LYS A 13 -11.41 -9.11 -18.82
CA LYS A 13 -11.38 -7.93 -17.96
C LYS A 13 -12.37 -8.08 -16.82
N GLU A 14 -13.61 -8.45 -17.11
CA GLU A 14 -14.66 -8.61 -16.10
C GLU A 14 -14.31 -9.68 -15.07
N PHE A 15 -13.74 -10.82 -15.51
CA PHE A 15 -13.19 -11.84 -14.61
C PHE A 15 -12.06 -11.31 -13.72
N ILE A 16 -11.10 -10.57 -14.29
CA ILE A 16 -10.01 -9.96 -13.51
C ILE A 16 -10.57 -8.94 -12.50
N PHE A 17 -11.55 -8.11 -12.90
CA PHE A 17 -12.12 -7.10 -12.01
C PHE A 17 -12.98 -7.72 -10.89
N ASP A 18 -13.76 -8.76 -11.17
CA ASP A 18 -14.54 -9.47 -10.15
C ASP A 18 -13.66 -10.35 -9.24
N GLU A 19 -12.57 -10.93 -9.75
CA GLU A 19 -11.60 -11.62 -8.90
C GLU A 19 -10.79 -10.66 -8.02
N THR A 20 -10.51 -9.44 -8.49
CA THR A 20 -9.77 -8.42 -7.71
C THR A 20 -10.56 -7.82 -6.55
N GLN A 21 -11.89 -8.00 -6.51
CA GLN A 21 -12.72 -7.64 -5.35
C GLN A 21 -12.37 -8.47 -4.11
N ALA A 22 -11.69 -9.61 -4.28
CA ALA A 22 -11.29 -10.46 -3.17
C ALA A 22 -9.81 -10.86 -3.26
N ASP A 23 -9.04 -10.19 -2.41
CA ASP A 23 -8.00 -10.79 -1.60
C ASP A 23 -6.59 -10.78 -2.21
N LEU A 24 -5.69 -10.02 -1.58
CA LEU A 24 -4.24 -10.04 -1.79
C LEU A 24 -3.68 -11.47 -1.86
N ASN A 25 -4.31 -12.41 -1.16
CA ASN A 25 -3.95 -13.82 -1.18
C ASN A 25 -4.13 -14.48 -2.55
N LYS A 26 -5.21 -14.14 -3.30
CA LYS A 26 -5.39 -14.63 -4.68
C LYS A 26 -4.35 -14.02 -5.60
N PHE A 27 -4.03 -12.74 -5.41
CA PHE A 27 -3.00 -12.05 -6.18
C PHE A 27 -1.60 -12.64 -5.94
N ASP A 28 -1.25 -12.95 -4.68
CA ASP A 28 0.00 -13.63 -4.31
C ASP A 28 0.08 -15.04 -4.94
N LYS A 29 -1.06 -15.74 -5.00
CA LYS A 29 -1.17 -17.07 -5.63
C LYS A 29 -1.01 -17.00 -7.16
N LEU A 30 -1.68 -16.06 -7.81
CA LEU A 30 -1.58 -15.86 -9.26
C LEU A 30 -0.14 -15.53 -9.68
N ILE A 31 0.55 -14.65 -8.93
CA ILE A 31 1.97 -14.35 -9.17
C ILE A 31 2.82 -15.61 -9.02
N SER A 32 2.57 -16.42 -7.99
CA SER A 32 3.32 -17.66 -7.76
C SER A 32 3.13 -18.73 -8.85
N GLU A 33 2.01 -18.68 -9.59
CA GLU A 33 1.73 -19.58 -10.71
C GLU A 33 2.37 -19.11 -12.02
N VAL A 34 2.56 -17.79 -12.20
CA VAL A 34 3.05 -17.18 -13.45
C VAL A 34 4.57 -16.97 -13.44
N GLU A 35 5.15 -16.57 -12.31
CA GLU A 35 6.57 -16.24 -12.22
C GLU A 35 7.43 -17.49 -11.92
N PRO A 36 8.55 -17.72 -12.64
CA PRO A 36 9.49 -18.77 -12.33
C PRO A 36 10.27 -18.44 -11.06
N GLY A 37 10.27 -19.38 -10.10
CA GLY A 37 10.72 -19.13 -8.74
C GLY A 37 9.58 -18.54 -7.93
N SER A 38 9.42 -18.97 -6.69
CA SER A 38 8.30 -18.63 -5.80
C SER A 38 8.31 -17.15 -5.38
N LEU A 39 8.26 -16.25 -6.34
CA LEU A 39 8.25 -14.81 -6.15
C LEU A 39 6.87 -14.43 -5.62
N ARG A 40 6.86 -13.64 -4.55
CA ARG A 40 5.66 -13.17 -3.88
C ARG A 40 5.68 -11.67 -3.82
N LEU A 41 4.51 -11.06 -3.61
CA LEU A 41 4.45 -9.63 -3.40
C LEU A 41 5.34 -9.23 -2.21
N PRO A 42 6.20 -8.20 -2.36
CA PRO A 42 6.96 -7.65 -1.26
C PRO A 42 6.07 -7.26 -0.08
N VAL A 43 6.56 -7.49 1.14
CA VAL A 43 5.78 -7.28 2.38
C VAL A 43 5.24 -5.85 2.50
N LEU A 44 6.02 -4.84 2.08
CA LEU A 44 5.61 -3.44 2.14
C LEU A 44 4.43 -3.13 1.20
N ILE A 45 4.47 -3.65 -0.03
CA ILE A 45 3.37 -3.49 -1.00
C ILE A 45 2.10 -4.14 -0.43
N LYS A 46 2.21 -5.34 0.14
CA LYS A 46 1.09 -6.02 0.81
C LYS A 46 0.54 -5.18 1.97
N LYS A 47 1.40 -4.55 2.77
CA LYS A 47 0.98 -3.70 3.89
C LYS A 47 0.18 -2.49 3.41
N TYR A 48 0.65 -1.79 2.38
CA TYR A 48 -0.06 -0.62 1.86
C TYR A 48 -1.40 -0.97 1.22
N ILE A 49 -1.47 -2.06 0.45
CA ILE A 49 -2.75 -2.50 -0.13
C ILE A 49 -3.75 -2.89 0.98
N LYS A 50 -3.30 -3.55 2.07
CA LYS A 50 -4.15 -3.84 3.24
C LYS A 50 -4.66 -2.58 3.96
N GLN A 51 -3.95 -1.46 3.81
CA GLN A 51 -4.38 -0.15 4.32
C GLN A 51 -5.28 0.60 3.33
N ASN A 52 -5.79 -0.06 2.29
CA ASN A 52 -6.59 0.54 1.22
C ASN A 52 -5.81 1.55 0.35
N ALA A 53 -4.48 1.42 0.26
CA ALA A 53 -3.71 2.19 -0.70
C ALA A 53 -4.06 1.77 -2.14
N LYS A 54 -4.16 2.76 -3.02
CA LYS A 54 -4.52 2.60 -4.42
C LYS A 54 -3.32 2.93 -5.29
N VAL A 55 -3.02 2.06 -6.25
CA VAL A 55 -1.99 2.30 -7.26
C VAL A 55 -2.60 3.13 -8.39
N VAL A 56 -1.94 4.22 -8.76
CA VAL A 56 -2.40 5.14 -9.82
C VAL A 56 -1.73 4.82 -11.14
N ALA A 57 -0.41 4.67 -11.10
CA ALA A 57 0.41 4.51 -12.28
C ALA A 57 1.70 3.77 -11.95
N PHE A 58 2.28 3.16 -12.98
CA PHE A 58 3.63 2.63 -12.95
C PHE A 58 4.47 3.37 -13.98
N ASN A 59 5.72 3.64 -13.65
CA ASN A 59 6.75 4.07 -14.59
C ASN A 59 7.99 3.19 -14.45
N VAL A 60 8.88 3.27 -15.44
CA VAL A 60 10.22 2.71 -15.34
C VAL A 60 11.16 3.89 -15.23
N ASP A 61 11.97 3.97 -14.17
CA ASP A 61 12.94 5.03 -13.99
C ASP A 61 14.34 4.59 -14.47
N PRO A 62 14.83 5.13 -15.61
CA PRO A 62 16.15 4.81 -16.13
C PRO A 62 17.29 5.28 -15.22
N LEU A 63 17.08 6.32 -14.40
CA LEU A 63 18.07 6.86 -13.47
C LEU A 63 18.23 5.97 -12.23
N PHE A 64 17.22 5.16 -11.92
CA PHE A 64 17.24 4.19 -10.83
C PHE A 64 17.40 2.75 -11.36
N ASN A 65 18.40 2.51 -12.22
CA ASN A 65 18.72 1.20 -12.79
C ASN A 65 17.55 0.53 -13.55
N ASN A 66 16.74 1.32 -14.26
CA ASN A 66 15.52 0.85 -14.93
C ASN A 66 14.54 0.14 -13.98
N SER A 67 14.46 0.58 -12.73
CA SER A 67 13.51 0.04 -11.76
C SER A 67 12.09 0.41 -12.12
N VAL A 68 11.14 -0.46 -11.73
CA VAL A 68 9.71 -0.19 -11.85
C VAL A 68 9.28 0.58 -10.61
N ASP A 69 8.79 1.80 -10.82
CA ASP A 69 8.23 2.65 -9.77
C ASP A 69 6.71 2.63 -9.84
N GLY A 70 6.07 2.55 -8.68
CA GLY A 70 4.61 2.62 -8.55
C GLY A 70 4.19 3.86 -7.78
N LEU A 71 3.40 4.73 -8.41
CA LEU A 71 2.75 5.83 -7.71
C LEU A 71 1.53 5.30 -6.98
N MET A 72 1.56 5.36 -5.65
CA MET A 72 0.47 4.94 -4.77
C MET A 72 -0.06 6.12 -3.97
N TYR A 73 -1.36 6.14 -3.71
CA TYR A 73 -1.98 7.08 -2.79
C TYR A 73 -2.86 6.36 -1.78
N ILE A 74 -3.03 6.99 -0.63
CA ILE A 74 -3.92 6.53 0.42
C ILE A 74 -4.72 7.72 0.93
N LYS A 75 -6.02 7.54 1.11
CA LYS A 75 -6.85 8.53 1.78
C LYS A 75 -6.84 8.20 3.27
N ILE A 76 -6.52 9.18 4.10
CA ILE A 76 -6.51 9.00 5.57
C ILE A 76 -7.87 8.53 6.09
N ALA A 77 -8.97 9.01 5.49
CA ALA A 77 -10.32 8.59 5.83
C ALA A 77 -10.61 7.11 5.53
N ASP A 78 -9.85 6.49 4.62
CA ASP A 78 -10.03 5.09 4.21
C ASP A 78 -9.08 4.15 4.98
N LEU A 79 -8.28 4.67 5.91
CA LEU A 79 -7.37 3.85 6.73
C LEU A 79 -8.17 2.94 7.67
N PRO A 80 -7.79 1.66 7.81
CA PRO A 80 -8.37 0.79 8.81
C PRO A 80 -8.16 1.34 10.23
N GLU A 81 -9.16 1.17 11.10
CA GLU A 81 -9.06 1.59 12.51
C GLU A 81 -7.86 0.95 13.21
N SER A 82 -7.54 -0.30 12.88
CA SER A 82 -6.36 -1.01 13.39
C SER A 82 -5.02 -0.33 13.04
N THR A 83 -4.99 0.50 12.00
CA THR A 83 -3.83 1.31 11.63
C THR A 83 -3.85 2.67 12.32
N VAL A 84 -5.03 3.28 12.47
CA VAL A 84 -5.17 4.64 13.04
C VAL A 84 -5.05 4.63 14.56
N LYS A 85 -5.68 3.67 15.23
CA LYS A 85 -5.82 3.63 16.69
C LYS A 85 -4.47 3.68 17.44
N PRO A 86 -3.46 2.85 17.10
CA PRO A 86 -2.16 2.92 17.78
C PRO A 86 -1.48 4.27 17.62
N VAL A 87 -1.58 4.88 16.43
CA VAL A 87 -1.00 6.19 16.13
C VAL A 87 -1.68 7.29 16.96
N MET A 88 -3.00 7.22 17.13
CA MET A 88 -3.74 8.17 17.95
C MET A 88 -3.42 8.03 19.44
N GLU A 89 -3.26 6.80 19.93
CA GLU A 89 -2.86 6.52 21.32
C GLU A 89 -1.44 7.07 21.62
N GLU A 90 -0.48 6.84 20.72
CA GLU A 90 0.88 7.40 20.82
C GLU A 90 0.87 8.93 20.78
N PHE A 91 0.06 9.52 19.88
CA PHE A 91 -0.05 10.98 19.76
C PHE A 91 -0.65 11.62 21.02
N GLN A 92 -1.67 10.98 21.60
CA GLN A 92 -2.30 11.42 22.84
C GLN A 92 -1.32 11.35 24.01
N ALA A 93 -0.59 10.24 24.16
CA ALA A 93 0.42 10.09 25.21
C ALA A 93 1.54 11.15 25.11
N GLU A 94 1.99 11.45 23.89
CA GLU A 94 2.99 12.48 23.64
C GLU A 94 2.48 13.90 23.96
N LEU A 95 1.21 14.18 23.63
CA LEU A 95 0.56 15.45 23.99
C LEU A 95 0.43 15.62 25.50
N GLU A 96 0.00 14.58 26.21
CA GLU A 96 -0.11 14.59 27.68
C GLU A 96 1.25 14.79 28.34
N ARG A 97 2.31 14.13 27.84
CA ARG A 97 3.69 14.33 28.34
C ARG A 97 4.13 15.78 28.18
N LYS A 98 3.94 16.36 26.99
CA LYS A 98 4.31 17.76 26.71
C LYS A 98 3.53 18.76 27.57
N MET A 99 2.24 18.51 27.81
CA MET A 99 1.43 19.35 28.70
C MET A 99 1.94 19.28 30.14
N ALA A 100 2.26 18.08 30.64
CA ALA A 100 2.80 17.89 31.98
C ALA A 100 4.16 18.60 32.17
N GLU A 101 5.08 18.47 31.19
CA GLU A 101 6.38 19.16 31.17
C GLU A 101 6.22 20.71 31.11
N GLY A 102 5.21 21.20 30.37
CA GLY A 102 4.91 22.63 30.27
C GLY A 102 4.33 23.22 31.56
N LEU A 103 3.57 22.43 32.33
CA LEU A 103 3.05 22.84 33.64
C LEU A 103 4.15 22.91 34.70
N THR A 104 5.13 22.00 34.69
CA THR A 104 6.24 22.02 35.65
C THR A 104 7.18 23.22 35.45
N ASN A 105 7.37 23.68 34.22
CA ASN A 105 8.28 24.80 33.90
C ASN A 105 7.70 26.20 34.21
N ASN A 106 6.42 26.31 34.58
CA ASN A 106 5.76 27.59 34.91
C ASN A 106 5.54 27.79 36.43
N VAL A 107 6.00 26.86 37.27
CA VAL A 107 5.79 26.89 38.73
C VAL A 107 7.09 27.20 39.50
N ASP A 108 8.21 27.41 38.80
CA ASP A 108 9.49 27.86 39.37
C ASP A 108 9.77 29.36 39.08
#